data_AF-A0A800B0X0-F1
#
_entry.id   AF-A0A800B0X0-F1
#
_cell.length_a   1.000
_cell.length_b   1.000
_cell.length_c   1.000
_cell.angle_alpha   90.00
_cell.angle_beta   90.00
_cell.angle_gamma   90.00
#
_symmetry.space_group_name_H-M   'P 1'
#
loop_
_entity.id
_entity.type
_entity.pdbx_description
1 polymer ?
#
loop_
_entity_poly.entity_id
_entity_poly.type
_entity_poly.pdbx_seq_one_letter_code
_entity_poly.pdbx_strand_id
1 'polypeptide(L)' 'MVRNKDLIQLRNKNVKIRFNKIQEKYPNWKYDAILKELTTEFYISKRTISAILNNEGTYNI' A
#
# COMPACT_ATOMS: atom_id res chain seq x y z
N MET A 1 19.13 5.41 -12.27
CA MET A 1 19.03 4.74 -10.95
C MET A 1 18.02 3.60 -11.05
N VAL A 2 18.48 2.36 -11.21
CA VAL A 2 17.60 1.19 -11.10
C VAL A 2 17.35 0.99 -9.59
N ARG A 3 16.19 1.41 -9.09
CA ARG A 3 15.71 0.89 -7.80
C ARG A 3 15.61 -0.62 -7.96
N ASN A 4 16.25 -1.40 -7.09
CA ASN A 4 16.14 -2.86 -7.08
C ASN A 4 14.65 -3.23 -7.20
N LYS A 5 14.26 -3.85 -8.32
CA LYS A 5 12.86 -4.22 -8.59
C LYS A 5 12.29 -5.03 -7.44
N ASP A 6 13.11 -5.87 -6.84
CA ASP A 6 12.79 -6.70 -5.68
C ASP A 6 12.37 -5.87 -4.46
N LEU A 7 13.03 -4.73 -4.19
CA LEU A 7 12.67 -3.84 -3.10
C LEU A 7 11.33 -3.14 -3.35
N ILE A 8 11.05 -2.77 -4.60
CA ILE A 8 9.76 -2.19 -4.98
C ILE A 8 8.64 -3.23 -4.81
N GLN A 9 8.85 -4.46 -5.28
CA GLN A 9 7.91 -5.57 -5.12
C GLN A 9 7.68 -5.90 -3.64
N LEU A 10 8.76 -5.97 -2.85
CA LEU A 10 8.68 -6.21 -1.41
C LEU A 10 7.85 -5.13 -0.71
N ARG A 11 8.09 -3.85 -1.02
CA ARG A 11 7.27 -2.75 -0.50
C ARG A 11 5.80 -2.91 -0.89
N ASN A 12 5.51 -3.18 -2.16
CA ASN A 12 4.12 -3.31 -2.63
C ASN A 12 3.40 -4.46 -1.92
N LYS A 13 4.08 -5.60 -1.75
CA LYS A 13 3.58 -6.75 -0.99
C LYS A 13 3.31 -6.37 0.47
N ASN A 14 4.25 -5.67 1.10
CA ASN A 14 4.11 -5.22 2.49
C ASN A 14 2.93 -4.26 2.67
N VAL A 15 2.68 -3.36 1.72
CA VAL A 15 1.51 -2.46 1.73
C VAL A 15 0.21 -3.26 1.71
N LYS A 16 0.09 -4.26 0.84
CA LYS A 16 -1.11 -5.13 0.76
C LYS A 16 -1.32 -5.94 2.04
N ILE A 17 -0.26 -6.55 2.58
CA ILE A 17 -0.33 -7.29 3.84
C ILE A 17 -0.76 -6.36 4.98
N ARG A 18 -0.21 -5.15 5.03
CA ARG A 18 -0.53 -4.19 6.08
C ARG A 18 -1.95 -3.67 5.97
N PHE A 19 -2.44 -3.40 4.77
CA PHE A 19 -3.84 -3.05 4.51
C PHE A 19 -4.79 -4.10 5.08
N ASN A 20 -4.56 -5.38 4.76
CA ASN A 20 -5.38 -6.48 5.29
C ASN A 20 -5.36 -6.53 6.83
N LYS A 21 -4.17 -6.42 7.45
CA LYS A 21 -4.05 -6.39 8.92
C LYS A 21 -4.78 -5.22 9.56
N ILE A 22 -4.75 -4.04 8.94
CA ILE A 22 -5.48 -2.87 9.44
C ILE A 22 -6.99 -3.08 9.29
N GLN A 23 -7.43 -3.63 8.16
CA GLN A 23 -8.84 -3.93 7.91
C GLN A 23 -9.37 -5.01 8.88
N GLU A 24 -8.59 -6.04 9.18
CA GLU A 24 -8.93 -7.05 10.20
C GLU A 24 -9.02 -6.44 11.60
N LYS A 25 -8.08 -5.56 11.96
CA LYS A 25 -8.05 -4.90 13.26
C LYS A 25 -9.16 -3.85 13.42
N TYR A 26 -9.52 -3.17 12.34
CA TYR A 26 -10.48 -2.07 12.30
C TYR A 26 -11.47 -2.23 11.14
N PRO A 27 -12.41 -3.19 11.20
CA PRO A 27 -13.30 -3.51 10.08
C PRO A 27 -14.25 -2.37 9.69
N ASN A 28 -14.53 -1.45 10.62
CA ASN A 28 -15.43 -0.30 10.41
C ASN A 28 -14.70 0.96 9.91
N TRP A 29 -13.38 0.91 9.74
CA TRP A 29 -12.64 2.06 9.25
C TRP A 29 -12.95 2.35 7.79
N LYS A 30 -13.15 3.63 7.47
CA LYS A 30 -13.28 4.07 6.09
C LYS A 30 -11.97 3.82 5.34
N TYR A 31 -12.09 3.46 4.06
CA TYR A 31 -10.95 3.24 3.18
C TYR A 31 -9.94 4.40 3.21
N ASP A 32 -10.39 5.65 3.21
CA ASP A 32 -9.50 6.83 3.27
C ASP A 32 -8.70 6.94 4.58
N ALA A 33 -9.26 6.49 5.70
CA ALA A 33 -8.55 6.45 6.98
C ALA A 33 -7.41 5.42 6.93
N ILE A 34 -7.68 4.24 6.36
CA ILE A 34 -6.67 3.19 6.15
C ILE A 34 -5.57 3.69 5.20
N LEU A 35 -5.93 4.38 4.11
CA LEU A 35 -4.96 4.98 3.20
C LEU A 35 -4.06 6.02 3.89
N LYS A 36 -4.63 6.86 4.76
CA LYS A 36 -3.87 7.87 5.51
C LYS A 36 -2.86 7.21 6.47
N GLU A 37 -3.26 6.13 7.13
CA GLU A 37 -2.38 5.35 8.01
C GLU A 37 -1.20 4.77 7.21
N LEU A 38 -1.50 4.08 6.11
CA LEU A 38 -0.47 3.48 5.25
C LEU A 38 0.46 4.54 4.62
N THR A 39 -0.06 5.73 4.30
CA THR A 39 0.75 6.86 3.78
C THR A 39 1.80 7.27 4.81
N THR A 40 1.42 7.28 6.08
CA THR A 40 2.27 7.68 7.20
C THR A 40 3.29 6.58 7.51
N GLU A 41 2.90 5.30 7.47
CA GLU A 41 3.80 4.18 7.73
C GLU A 41 4.84 3.96 6.63
N PHE A 42 4.45 4.07 5.36
CA PHE A 42 5.31 3.75 4.22
C PHE A 42 5.95 4.99 3.56
N TYR A 43 5.63 6.19 4.04
CA TYR A 43 6.16 7.46 3.51
C TYR A 43 5.98 7.61 1.99
N ILE A 44 4.84 7.14 1.47
CA ILE A 44 4.48 7.22 0.04
C ILE A 44 3.08 7.82 -0.12
N SER A 45 2.82 8.45 -1.26
CA SER A 45 1.56 9.17 -1.48
C SER A 45 0.33 8.25 -1.42
N LYS A 46 -0.82 8.79 -0.96
CA LYS A 46 -2.12 8.10 -1.00
C LYS A 46 -2.43 7.51 -2.38
N ARG A 47 -2.14 8.27 -3.45
CA ARG A 47 -2.33 7.83 -4.84
C ARG A 47 -1.49 6.59 -5.17
N THR A 48 -0.24 6.55 -4.71
CA THR A 48 0.63 5.38 -4.91
C THR A 48 0.11 4.16 -4.16
N ILE A 49 -0.37 4.34 -2.93
CA ILE A 49 -0.94 3.24 -2.13
C ILE A 49 -2.19 2.70 -2.79
N SER A 50 -3.12 3.57 -3.19
CA SER A 50 -4.32 3.16 -3.91
C SER A 50 -3.98 2.40 -5.20
N ALA A 51 -3.01 2.88 -5.98
CA ALA A 51 -2.56 2.18 -7.18
C ALA A 51 -1.93 0.81 -6.88
N ILE A 52 -1.19 0.67 -5.78
CA ILE A 52 -0.64 -0.62 -5.32
C ILE A 52 -1.76 -1.59 -4.92
N LEU A 53 -2.78 -1.10 -4.19
CA LEU A 53 -3.90 -1.94 -3.73
C LEU A 53 -4.79 -2.39 -4.89
N ASN A 54 -5.01 -1.51 -5.87
CA ASN A 54 -5.86 -1.79 -7.04
C ASN A 54 -5.10 -2.45 -8.21
N ASN A 55 -3.80 -2.72 -8.07
CA ASN A 55 -2.93 -3.21 -9.16
C ASN A 55 -2.93 -2.31 -10.41
N GLU A 56 -3.08 -0.99 -10.23
CA GLU A 56 -3.13 -0.04 -11.35
C GLU A 56 -1.73 0.31 -11.88
N GLY A 57 -1.61 0.55 -13.18
CA GLY A 57 -0.37 1.01 -13.82
C GLY A 57 0.77 -0.01 -13.71
N THR A 58 1.94 0.43 -13.26
CA THR A 58 3.15 -0.42 -13.14
C THR A 58 3.19 -1.27 -11.87
N TYR A 59 2.11 -1.30 -11.08
CA TYR A 59 2.02 -2.04 -9.83
C TYR A 59 1.34 -3.41 -9.96
N ASN A 60 1.09 -3.86 -11.20
CA ASN A 60 0.57 -5.18 -11.55
C ASN A 60 1.64 -6.30 -11.46
N ILE A 61 2.51 -6.25 -10.45
CA ILE A 61 3.67 -7.12 -10.29
C ILE A 61 3.59 -7.88 -8.98
#